data_AF-A0A6V7JAH1-F1
#
_entry.id   AF-A0A6V7JAH1-F1
#
_cell.length_a   1.000
_cell.length_b   1.000
_cell.length_c   1.000
_cell.angle_alpha   90.00
_cell.angle_beta   90.00
_cell.angle_gamma   90.00
#
_symmetry.space_group_name_H-M   'P 1'
#
loop_
_entity.id
_entity.type
_entity.pdbx_description
1 polymer ?
#
loop_
_entity_poly.entity_id
_entity_poly.type
_entity_poly.pdbx_seq_one_letter_code
_entity_poly.pdbx_strand_id
1 'polypeptide(L)'
;VIDHVVLGKGPPGGAWQFMDPNVLTISLTRWMSLPGLDLRKWQRLIQTEHLHKSAIYCDRISDNWSIGENISSSEIENRIPVGTVAAYYKDYVTRMGLTKYFKGGRTVTAVRPLDKPDDADEDYKWIVQGYENQSGRRFKYKCKKVVLATGTTNSSNRLGVPGEESQPTWVTHDLNDLESRMDRLAGKC
;
A
#
# COMPACT_ATOMS: atom_id res chain seq x y z
N VAL A 1 -14.53 10.57 20.92
CA VAL A 1 -13.49 9.51 21.02
C VAL A 1 -13.37 8.86 19.65
N ILE A 2 -12.16 8.51 19.21
CA ILE A 2 -11.93 7.81 17.92
C ILE A 2 -11.67 6.34 18.25
N ASP A 3 -12.39 5.40 17.61
CA ASP A 3 -12.21 3.96 17.86
C ASP A 3 -10.78 3.51 17.52
N HIS A 4 -10.33 3.83 16.30
CA HIS A 4 -8.96 3.63 15.83
C HIS A 4 -8.65 4.54 14.64
N VAL A 5 -7.36 4.72 14.36
CA VAL A 5 -6.86 5.47 13.21
C VAL A 5 -5.60 4.80 12.66
N VAL A 6 -5.51 4.72 11.33
CA VAL A 6 -4.34 4.24 10.60
C VAL A 6 -3.64 5.45 10.01
N LEU A 7 -2.38 5.67 10.41
CA LEU A 7 -1.55 6.78 9.94
C LEU A 7 -0.48 6.24 9.00
N GLY A 8 -0.31 6.87 7.83
CA GLY A 8 0.69 6.45 6.86
C GLY A 8 1.08 7.57 5.91
N LYS A 9 2.28 7.45 5.34
CA LYS A 9 2.84 8.43 4.39
C LYS A 9 2.06 8.46 3.07
N GLY A 10 1.60 7.30 2.62
CA GLY A 10 0.98 7.10 1.30
C GLY A 10 -0.47 6.62 1.34
N PRO A 11 -0.98 6.16 0.19
CA PRO A 11 -2.29 5.53 0.11
C PRO A 11 -2.31 4.16 0.82
N PRO A 12 -3.51 3.59 1.07
CA PRO A 12 -3.61 2.24 1.60
C PRO A 12 -2.91 1.22 0.70
N GLY A 13 -2.35 0.17 1.29
CA GLY A 13 -1.45 -0.76 0.60
C GLY A 13 0.02 -0.58 0.96
N GLY A 14 0.40 0.53 1.59
CA GLY A 14 1.74 0.70 2.14
C GLY A 14 2.83 0.63 1.06
N ALA A 15 3.87 -0.18 1.29
CA ALA A 15 5.04 -0.25 0.42
C ALA A 15 4.72 -0.69 -1.02
N TRP A 16 3.66 -1.48 -1.24
CA TRP A 16 3.23 -1.89 -2.59
C TRP A 16 2.93 -0.71 -3.52
N GLN A 17 2.54 0.44 -2.96
CA GLN A 17 2.25 1.65 -3.72
C GLN A 17 3.50 2.35 -4.28
N PHE A 18 4.68 1.95 -3.83
CA PHE A 18 5.96 2.60 -4.14
C PHE A 18 6.98 1.65 -4.77
N MET A 19 6.58 0.42 -5.07
CA MET A 19 7.40 -0.57 -5.80
C MET A 19 7.07 -0.50 -7.30
N ASP A 20 7.97 -0.96 -8.17
CA ASP A 20 7.68 -1.10 -9.59
C ASP A 20 6.40 -1.95 -9.80
N PRO A 21 5.36 -1.39 -10.44
CA PRO A 21 4.09 -2.09 -10.63
C PRO A 21 4.20 -3.34 -11.50
N ASN A 22 5.23 -3.46 -12.34
CA ASN A 22 5.42 -4.56 -13.30
C ASN A 22 6.18 -5.74 -12.70
N VAL A 23 6.87 -5.56 -11.57
CA VAL A 23 7.54 -6.65 -10.85
C VAL A 23 6.51 -7.64 -10.33
N LEU A 24 6.78 -8.93 -10.49
CA LEU A 24 5.92 -9.98 -9.97
C LEU A 24 6.17 -10.22 -8.47
N THR A 25 5.09 -10.49 -7.73
CA THR A 25 5.19 -10.90 -6.32
C THR A 25 6.03 -12.16 -6.16
N ILE A 26 6.79 -12.26 -5.07
CA ILE A 26 7.47 -13.52 -4.71
C ILE A 26 6.44 -14.55 -4.22
N SER A 27 5.46 -14.08 -3.44
CA SER A 27 4.39 -14.90 -2.89
C SER A 27 3.29 -15.18 -3.92
N LEU A 28 2.60 -16.30 -3.71
CA LEU A 28 1.43 -16.69 -4.49
C LEU A 28 0.26 -15.75 -4.24
N THR A 29 -0.58 -15.56 -5.27
CA THR A 29 -1.76 -14.68 -5.21
C THR A 29 -2.63 -14.92 -3.98
N ARG A 30 -2.88 -16.19 -3.61
CA ARG A 30 -3.73 -16.54 -2.46
C ARG A 30 -3.22 -16.00 -1.13
N TRP A 31 -1.90 -15.83 -0.99
CA TRP A 31 -1.28 -15.29 0.23
C TRP A 31 -1.39 -13.77 0.31
N MET A 32 -1.71 -13.13 -0.82
CA MET A 32 -1.92 -11.68 -0.89
C MET A 32 -3.36 -11.30 -0.60
N SER A 33 -4.31 -12.24 -0.59
CA SER A 33 -5.73 -11.99 -0.31
C SER A 33 -5.97 -11.51 1.12
N LEU A 34 -6.86 -10.52 1.26
CA LEU A 34 -7.33 -9.97 2.53
C LEU A 34 -8.67 -10.61 2.94
N PRO A 35 -8.98 -10.66 4.24
CA PRO A 35 -10.20 -11.29 4.75
C PRO A 35 -11.48 -10.73 4.13
N GLY A 36 -12.45 -11.59 3.82
CA GLY A 36 -13.77 -11.18 3.32
C GLY A 36 -13.83 -10.79 1.84
N LEU A 37 -12.70 -10.57 1.16
CA LEU A 37 -12.67 -10.31 -0.29
C LEU A 37 -11.40 -10.91 -0.90
N ASP A 38 -11.47 -12.13 -1.43
CA ASP A 38 -10.33 -12.75 -2.10
C ASP A 38 -9.85 -11.92 -3.32
N LEU A 39 -8.53 -11.89 -3.57
CA LEU A 39 -7.93 -11.10 -4.64
C LEU A 39 -8.49 -11.46 -6.02
N ARG A 40 -8.73 -12.75 -6.32
CA ARG A 40 -9.29 -13.14 -7.62
C ARG A 40 -10.75 -12.79 -7.75
N LYS A 41 -11.51 -12.92 -6.65
CA LYS A 41 -12.88 -12.41 -6.60
C LYS A 41 -12.89 -10.91 -6.90
N TRP A 42 -11.96 -10.15 -6.32
CA TRP A 42 -11.79 -8.73 -6.63
C TRP A 42 -11.43 -8.47 -8.09
N GLN A 43 -10.48 -9.22 -8.68
CA GLN A 43 -10.13 -9.09 -10.10
C GLN A 43 -11.35 -9.29 -11.01
N ARG A 44 -12.18 -10.29 -10.73
CA ARG A 44 -13.43 -10.52 -11.49
C ARG A 44 -14.41 -9.36 -11.33
N LEU A 45 -14.59 -8.82 -10.12
CA LEU A 45 -15.46 -7.67 -9.89
C LEU A 45 -15.00 -6.46 -10.71
N ILE A 46 -13.70 -6.15 -10.66
CA ILE A 46 -13.10 -5.05 -11.41
C ILE A 46 -13.27 -5.29 -12.92
N GLN A 47 -13.00 -6.50 -13.42
CA GLN A 47 -13.20 -6.84 -14.83
C GLN A 47 -14.65 -6.63 -15.26
N THR A 48 -15.63 -7.12 -14.49
CA THR A 48 -17.05 -6.93 -14.76
C THR A 48 -17.44 -5.45 -14.71
N GLU A 49 -16.92 -4.68 -13.76
CA GLU A 49 -17.16 -3.23 -13.67
C GLU A 49 -16.57 -2.48 -14.88
N HIS A 50 -15.38 -2.87 -15.36
CA HIS A 50 -14.79 -2.33 -16.57
C HIS A 50 -15.62 -2.68 -17.81
N LEU A 51 -16.02 -3.95 -17.93
CA LEU A 51 -16.89 -4.42 -19.01
C LEU A 51 -18.23 -3.69 -19.02
N HIS A 52 -18.83 -3.46 -17.85
CA HIS A 52 -20.09 -2.72 -17.72
C HIS A 52 -19.91 -1.24 -18.07
N LYS A 53 -18.82 -0.59 -17.63
CA LYS A 53 -18.49 0.79 -18.04
C LYS A 53 -18.23 0.90 -19.54
N SER A 54 -17.56 -0.09 -20.14
CA SER A 54 -17.34 -0.14 -21.58
C SER A 54 -18.61 -0.50 -22.35
N ALA A 55 -19.50 -1.34 -21.80
CA ALA A 55 -20.80 -1.67 -22.40
C ALA A 55 -21.74 -0.47 -22.37
N ILE A 56 -21.76 0.34 -21.31
CA ILE A 56 -22.47 1.63 -21.27
C ILE A 56 -21.94 2.59 -22.35
N TYR A 57 -20.65 2.53 -22.68
CA TYR A 57 -20.07 3.29 -23.78
C TYR A 57 -20.39 2.69 -25.17
N CYS A 58 -20.51 1.36 -25.26
CA CYS A 58 -20.80 0.61 -26.47
C CYS A 58 -22.30 0.32 -26.68
N ASP A 59 -23.21 0.82 -25.84
CA ASP A 59 -24.68 0.67 -25.94
C ASP A 59 -25.30 1.41 -27.14
N ARG A 60 -24.50 1.63 -28.18
CA ARG A 60 -24.94 1.93 -29.55
C ARG A 60 -24.81 0.77 -30.52
N ILE A 61 -24.24 -0.39 -30.15
CA ILE A 61 -24.26 -1.58 -31.01
C ILE A 61 -24.42 -2.87 -30.17
N SER A 62 -25.37 -3.68 -30.63
CA SER A 62 -25.95 -4.89 -30.04
C SER A 62 -25.02 -6.11 -29.91
N ASP A 63 -25.47 -7.01 -29.04
CA ASP A 63 -25.35 -8.47 -28.99
C ASP A 63 -24.20 -9.20 -28.23
N ASN A 64 -24.65 -9.85 -27.15
CA ASN A 64 -24.41 -11.22 -26.65
C ASN A 64 -22.98 -11.79 -26.61
N TRP A 65 -22.51 -12.06 -25.38
CA TRP A 65 -21.58 -13.16 -25.13
C TRP A 65 -21.77 -13.80 -23.75
N SER A 66 -22.08 -15.10 -23.74
CA SER A 66 -22.16 -15.94 -22.54
C SER A 66 -20.78 -16.52 -22.24
N ILE A 67 -20.25 -16.33 -21.03
CA ILE A 67 -19.01 -17.00 -20.57
C ILE A 67 -19.34 -17.93 -19.41
N GLY A 68 -19.31 -19.23 -19.69
CA GLY A 68 -19.38 -20.29 -18.70
C GLY A 68 -18.05 -20.45 -17.95
N GLU A 69 -18.16 -20.74 -16.65
CA GLU A 69 -17.04 -20.96 -15.75
C GLU A 69 -16.39 -22.33 -15.99
N ASN A 70 -15.09 -22.34 -16.27
CA ASN A 70 -14.21 -23.47 -15.97
C ASN A 70 -12.91 -22.92 -15.38
N ILE A 71 -12.82 -22.93 -14.05
CA ILE A 71 -11.62 -22.51 -13.33
C ILE A 71 -10.59 -23.64 -13.42
N SER A 72 -9.53 -23.40 -14.20
CA SER A 72 -8.35 -24.24 -14.20
C SER A 72 -7.67 -24.19 -12.84
N SER A 73 -7.32 -25.36 -12.30
CA SER A 73 -6.49 -25.49 -11.09
C SER A 73 -5.12 -24.81 -11.21
N SER A 74 -4.64 -24.55 -12.44
CA SER A 74 -3.34 -23.90 -12.69
C SER A 74 -3.31 -22.41 -12.33
N GLU A 75 -4.45 -21.73 -12.23
CA GLU A 75 -4.51 -20.31 -11.85
C GLU A 75 -4.30 -20.11 -10.35
N ILE A 76 -4.18 -21.19 -9.57
CA ILE A 76 -4.07 -21.13 -8.11
C ILE A 76 -2.70 -20.66 -7.62
N GLU A 77 -1.69 -20.79 -8.47
CA GLU A 77 -0.27 -20.65 -8.12
C GLU A 77 0.43 -19.50 -8.86
N ASN A 78 -0.32 -18.63 -9.54
CA ASN A 78 0.31 -17.53 -10.27
C ASN A 78 0.77 -16.42 -9.33
N ARG A 79 1.99 -15.94 -9.58
CA ARG A 79 2.48 -14.64 -9.10
C ARG A 79 1.77 -13.54 -9.87
N ILE A 80 1.57 -12.40 -9.23
CA ILE A 80 0.87 -11.26 -9.83
C ILE A 80 1.76 -10.03 -9.83
N PRO A 81 1.54 -9.09 -10.75
CA PRO A 81 2.21 -7.80 -10.70
C PRO A 81 1.97 -7.10 -9.36
N VAL A 82 3.00 -6.47 -8.81
CA VAL A 82 2.92 -5.68 -7.59
C VAL A 82 1.90 -4.56 -7.72
N GLY A 83 1.77 -3.97 -8.91
CA GLY A 83 0.74 -2.97 -9.21
C GLY A 83 -0.68 -3.50 -9.00
N THR A 84 -0.92 -4.79 -9.29
CA THR A 84 -2.21 -5.44 -9.03
C THR A 84 -2.48 -5.56 -7.53
N VAL A 85 -1.48 -5.93 -6.72
CA VAL A 85 -1.60 -5.96 -5.26
C VAL A 85 -1.86 -4.56 -4.70
N ALA A 86 -1.12 -3.57 -5.16
CA ALA A 86 -1.28 -2.18 -4.74
C ALA A 86 -2.70 -1.66 -5.02
N ALA A 87 -3.21 -1.90 -6.23
CA ALA A 87 -4.58 -1.55 -6.61
C ALA A 87 -5.61 -2.29 -5.73
N TYR A 88 -5.41 -3.59 -5.52
CA TYR A 88 -6.29 -4.41 -4.68
C TYR A 88 -6.36 -3.91 -3.24
N TYR A 89 -5.23 -3.61 -2.59
CA TYR A 89 -5.21 -3.19 -1.18
C TYR A 89 -5.83 -1.81 -1.00
N LYS A 90 -5.61 -0.92 -1.97
CA LYS A 90 -6.23 0.41 -1.99
C LYS A 90 -7.74 0.31 -2.12
N ASP A 91 -8.22 -0.49 -3.06
CA ASP A 91 -9.64 -0.63 -3.34
C ASP A 91 -10.38 -1.42 -2.25
N TYR A 92 -9.71 -2.41 -1.65
CA TYR A 92 -10.22 -3.15 -0.49
C TYR A 92 -10.61 -2.22 0.66
N VAL A 93 -9.78 -1.22 0.99
CA VAL A 93 -10.10 -0.24 2.05
C VAL A 93 -11.38 0.54 1.74
N THR A 94 -11.61 0.87 0.47
CA THR A 94 -12.84 1.54 0.03
C THR A 94 -14.04 0.60 0.13
N ARG A 95 -13.96 -0.59 -0.46
CA ARG A 95 -15.08 -1.56 -0.53
C ARG A 95 -15.51 -2.06 0.85
N MET A 96 -14.58 -2.14 1.79
CA MET A 96 -14.87 -2.58 3.16
C MET A 96 -15.25 -1.43 4.10
N GLY A 97 -15.42 -0.19 3.58
CA GLY A 97 -15.82 0.96 4.39
C GLY A 97 -14.78 1.39 5.43
N LEU A 98 -13.51 1.05 5.21
CA LEU A 98 -12.41 1.30 6.15
C LEU A 98 -11.78 2.69 5.95
N THR A 99 -12.07 3.38 4.85
CA THR A 99 -11.50 4.69 4.49
C THR A 99 -11.57 5.71 5.62
N LYS A 100 -12.65 5.71 6.41
CA LYS A 100 -12.84 6.62 7.56
C LYS A 100 -11.74 6.53 8.62
N TYR A 101 -11.07 5.38 8.72
CA TYR A 101 -9.99 5.14 9.67
C TYR A 101 -8.61 5.48 9.09
N PHE A 102 -8.48 5.55 7.76
CA PHE A 102 -7.20 5.79 7.09
C PHE A 102 -6.94 7.29 6.92
N LYS A 103 -5.84 7.76 7.49
CA LYS A 103 -5.34 9.12 7.35
C LYS A 103 -3.97 9.10 6.67
N GLY A 104 -3.98 9.01 5.35
CA GLY A 104 -2.78 9.09 4.50
C GLY A 104 -2.10 10.46 4.55
N GLY A 105 -0.91 10.56 3.94
CA GLY A 105 -0.13 11.80 3.88
C GLY A 105 0.36 12.29 5.25
N ARG A 106 0.60 11.38 6.20
CA ARG A 106 1.04 11.71 7.56
C ARG A 106 2.29 10.95 7.94
N THR A 107 3.24 11.67 8.51
CA THR A 107 4.48 11.09 9.04
C THR A 107 4.44 11.13 10.55
N VAL A 108 4.41 9.95 11.17
CA VAL A 108 4.62 9.80 12.61
C VAL A 108 6.11 9.96 12.89
N THR A 109 6.44 10.81 13.87
CA THR A 109 7.83 11.10 14.26
C THR A 109 8.16 10.64 15.67
N ALA A 110 7.16 10.40 16.52
CA ALA A 110 7.37 9.89 17.86
C ALA A 110 6.18 9.06 18.35
N VAL A 111 6.49 7.96 19.01
CA VAL A 111 5.56 7.16 19.82
C VAL A 111 6.20 7.03 21.19
N ARG A 112 5.51 7.49 22.24
CA ARG A 112 6.04 7.50 23.60
C ARG A 112 4.99 7.00 24.60
N PRO A 113 5.38 6.33 25.68
CA PRO A 113 4.47 6.10 26.80
C PRO A 113 4.02 7.43 27.40
N LEU A 114 2.88 7.41 28.08
CA LEU A 114 2.33 8.56 28.78
C LEU A 114 2.87 8.53 30.22
N ASP A 115 3.69 9.51 30.61
CA ASP A 115 4.49 9.45 31.85
C ASP A 115 3.68 9.63 33.16
N LYS A 116 2.41 10.06 33.07
CA LYS A 116 1.46 10.15 34.20
C LYS A 116 0.03 10.01 33.69
N PRO A 117 -0.82 9.12 34.24
CA PRO A 117 -2.25 9.27 34.03
C PRO A 117 -2.64 10.65 34.58
N ASP A 118 -3.12 11.56 33.72
CA ASP A 118 -3.97 12.63 34.24
C ASP A 118 -5.15 11.91 34.91
N ASP A 119 -5.51 12.29 36.14
CA ASP A 119 -6.57 11.69 36.99
C ASP A 119 -7.96 11.55 36.30
N ALA A 120 -8.11 12.04 35.07
CA ALA A 120 -9.35 12.02 34.30
C ALA A 120 -9.48 10.86 33.29
N ASP A 121 -8.41 10.15 32.89
CA ASP A 121 -8.53 9.11 31.84
C ASP A 121 -7.40 8.06 31.87
N GLU A 122 -7.44 7.16 32.88
CA GLU A 122 -6.41 6.14 33.16
C GLU A 122 -6.14 5.14 32.02
N ASP A 123 -6.95 5.10 30.97
CA ASP A 123 -6.83 4.05 29.94
C ASP A 123 -5.86 4.42 28.80
N TYR A 124 -5.48 5.69 28.65
CA TYR A 124 -4.60 6.15 27.58
C TYR A 124 -3.12 6.03 27.94
N LYS A 125 -2.43 5.06 27.32
CA LYS A 125 -1.04 4.69 27.65
C LYS A 125 0.01 5.28 26.71
N TRP A 126 -0.40 5.78 25.53
CA TRP A 126 0.53 6.19 24.48
C TRP A 126 0.22 7.57 23.90
N ILE A 127 1.28 8.32 23.61
CA ILE A 127 1.25 9.54 22.80
C ILE A 127 1.90 9.25 21.45
N VAL A 128 1.17 9.54 20.37
CA VAL A 128 1.68 9.48 18.99
C VAL A 128 1.71 10.89 18.41
N GLN A 129 2.87 11.32 17.92
CA GLN A 129 3.07 12.64 17.34
C GLN A 129 3.62 12.54 15.93
N GLY A 130 3.34 13.57 15.14
CA GLY A 130 3.81 13.64 13.77
C GLY A 130 3.39 14.92 13.08
N TYR A 131 3.45 14.91 11.76
CA TYR A 131 3.01 16.01 10.91
C TYR A 131 2.28 15.50 9.66
N GLU A 132 1.41 16.33 9.13
CA GLU A 132 0.79 16.15 7.81
C GLU A 132 1.77 16.62 6.72
N ASN A 133 2.04 15.79 5.73
CA ASN A 133 3.15 15.97 4.78
C ASN A 133 2.96 17.20 3.89
N GLN A 134 1.71 17.50 3.50
CA GLN A 134 1.43 18.64 2.61
C GLN A 134 1.46 19.98 3.36
N SER A 135 0.88 20.04 4.56
CA SER A 135 0.71 21.29 5.31
C SER A 135 1.81 21.55 6.33
N GLY A 136 2.62 20.52 6.67
CA GLY A 136 3.56 20.56 7.79
C GLY A 136 2.89 20.62 9.16
N ARG A 137 1.54 20.63 9.23
CA ARG A 137 0.81 20.81 10.48
C ARG A 137 1.06 19.62 11.40
N ARG A 138 1.49 19.91 12.63
CA ARG A 138 1.72 18.91 13.66
C ARG A 138 0.41 18.32 14.17
N PHE A 139 0.43 17.03 14.49
CA PHE A 139 -0.66 16.35 15.18
C PHE A 139 -0.15 15.63 16.43
N LYS A 140 -1.08 15.36 17.35
CA LYS A 140 -0.86 14.53 18.54
C LYS A 140 -2.11 13.70 18.80
N TYR A 141 -1.92 12.40 19.02
CA TYR A 141 -2.96 11.46 19.43
C TYR A 141 -2.59 10.88 20.80
N LYS A 142 -3.57 10.78 21.70
CA LYS A 142 -3.52 9.89 22.87
C LYS A 142 -4.24 8.59 22.48
N CYS A 143 -3.67 7.43 22.78
CA CYS A 143 -4.31 6.13 22.48
C CYS A 143 -3.97 5.06 23.52
N LYS A 144 -4.86 4.08 23.66
CA LYS A 144 -4.73 2.96 24.61
C LYS A 144 -3.72 1.92 24.12
N LYS A 145 -3.68 1.69 22.81
CA LYS A 145 -2.81 0.72 22.13
C LYS A 145 -2.21 1.37 20.88
N VAL A 146 -0.99 0.96 20.55
CA VAL A 146 -0.30 1.34 19.31
C VAL A 146 0.15 0.07 18.60
N VAL A 147 -0.06 0.02 17.28
CA VAL A 147 0.47 -1.04 16.41
C VAL A 147 1.44 -0.38 15.43
N LEU A 148 2.69 -0.85 15.40
CA LEU A 148 3.70 -0.38 14.47
C LEU A 148 3.74 -1.30 13.25
N ALA A 149 3.22 -0.81 12.13
CA ALA A 149 3.23 -1.49 10.84
C ALA A 149 4.01 -0.65 9.81
N THR A 150 5.19 -0.16 10.20
CA THR A 150 5.96 0.84 9.44
C THR A 150 6.80 0.25 8.30
N GLY A 151 6.90 -1.07 8.21
CA GLY A 151 7.81 -1.76 7.29
C GLY A 151 9.28 -1.41 7.55
N THR A 152 10.16 -1.87 6.66
CA THR A 152 11.61 -1.63 6.70
C THR A 152 12.14 -0.90 5.46
N THR A 153 11.27 -0.60 4.49
CA THR A 153 11.64 -0.12 3.15
C THR A 153 12.18 1.32 3.11
N ASN A 154 12.18 2.05 4.23
CA ASN A 154 12.60 3.46 4.27
C ASN A 154 14.07 3.65 4.66
N SER A 155 14.77 2.58 5.04
CA SER A 155 16.15 2.64 5.50
C SER A 155 16.95 1.55 4.82
N SER A 156 17.57 1.89 3.68
CA SER A 156 18.42 0.94 2.98
C SER A 156 19.66 0.61 3.80
N ASN A 157 20.04 -0.66 3.81
CA ASN A 157 21.26 -1.11 4.48
C ASN A 157 22.51 -0.48 3.83
N ARG A 158 23.54 -0.26 4.65
CA ARG A 158 24.89 0.15 4.23
C ARG A 158 25.87 -0.90 4.67
N LEU A 159 26.84 -1.22 3.82
CA LEU A 159 27.87 -2.22 4.10
C LEU A 159 29.04 -1.65 4.91
N GLY A 160 29.21 -0.32 4.91
CA GLY A 160 30.31 0.38 5.56
C GLY A 160 31.66 0.19 4.87
N VAL A 161 31.67 -0.11 3.57
CA VAL A 161 32.92 -0.40 2.84
C VAL A 161 33.59 0.89 2.36
N PRO A 162 34.94 0.95 2.29
CA PRO A 162 35.65 2.13 1.79
C PRO A 162 35.15 2.51 0.40
N GLY A 163 34.72 3.78 0.26
CA GLY A 163 34.27 4.33 -1.00
C GLY A 163 32.76 4.26 -1.27
N GLU A 164 31.98 3.52 -0.47
CA GLU A 164 30.52 3.33 -0.63
C GLU A 164 29.77 4.65 -0.78
N GLU A 165 29.98 5.58 0.15
CA GLU A 165 29.31 6.90 0.16
C GLU A 165 29.98 7.93 -0.77
N SER A 166 31.16 7.61 -1.32
CA SER A 166 31.93 8.54 -2.17
C SER A 166 31.64 8.38 -3.66
N GLN A 167 30.85 7.38 -4.05
CA GLN A 167 30.63 6.97 -5.44
C GLN A 167 29.15 6.96 -5.85
N PRO A 168 28.41 8.08 -5.72
CA PRO A 168 26.96 8.11 -5.96
C PRO A 168 26.57 7.85 -7.43
N THR A 169 27.53 7.90 -8.36
CA THR A 169 27.31 7.72 -9.79
C THR A 169 27.15 6.27 -10.22
N TRP A 170 27.54 5.29 -9.39
CA TRP A 170 27.38 3.85 -9.67
C TRP A 170 27.06 3.01 -8.43
N VAL A 171 27.16 3.58 -7.22
CA VAL A 171 26.62 3.00 -5.99
C VAL A 171 25.24 3.61 -5.73
N THR A 172 24.26 2.76 -5.45
CA THR A 172 22.94 3.15 -4.92
C THR A 172 22.43 2.07 -3.98
N HIS A 173 21.62 2.49 -3.02
CA HIS A 173 21.07 1.62 -1.98
C HIS A 173 19.55 1.49 -2.08
N ASP A 174 18.93 2.23 -2.99
CA ASP A 174 17.49 2.23 -3.20
C ASP A 174 17.19 1.59 -4.56
N LEU A 175 16.35 0.55 -4.55
CA LEU A 175 16.02 -0.19 -5.76
C LEU A 175 15.28 0.70 -6.77
N ASN A 176 14.39 1.58 -6.31
CA ASN A 176 13.65 2.47 -7.20
C ASN A 176 14.59 3.50 -7.85
N ASP A 177 15.60 4.01 -7.13
CA ASP A 177 16.65 4.84 -7.70
C ASP A 177 17.45 4.08 -8.77
N LEU A 178 17.84 2.83 -8.50
CA LEU A 178 18.52 1.96 -9.48
C LEU A 178 17.69 1.80 -10.75
N GLU A 179 16.43 1.40 -10.62
CA GLU A 179 15.49 1.19 -11.73
C GLU A 179 15.32 2.48 -12.54
N SER A 180 15.07 3.60 -11.87
CA SER A 180 14.94 4.92 -12.51
C SER A 180 16.21 5.34 -13.26
N ARG A 181 17.40 4.97 -12.76
CA ARG A 181 18.67 5.23 -13.45
C ARG A 181 18.85 4.31 -14.66
N MET A 182 18.45 3.04 -14.55
CA MET A 182 18.50 2.09 -15.66
C MET A 182 17.56 2.49 -16.81
N ASP A 183 16.34 2.92 -16.51
CA ASP A 183 15.38 3.34 -17.54
C ASP A 183 15.88 4.57 -18.31
N ARG A 184 16.46 5.54 -17.61
CA ARG A 184 17.12 6.71 -18.22
C ARG A 184 18.26 6.30 -19.15
N LEU A 185 19.08 5.32 -18.77
CA LEU A 185 20.15 4.78 -19.61
C LEU A 185 19.60 4.01 -20.82
N ALA A 186 18.47 3.32 -20.66
CA ALA A 186 17.82 2.57 -21.72
C ALA A 186 16.99 3.44 -22.69
N GLY A 187 16.90 4.75 -22.47
CA GLY A 187 16.12 5.67 -23.29
C GLY A 187 14.61 5.48 -23.13
N LYS A 188 14.16 4.83 -22.05
CA LYS A 188 12.75 4.69 -21.71
C LYS A 188 12.38 5.88 -20.82
N CYS A 189 11.87 6.95 -21.43
CA CYS A 189 11.27 8.09 -20.73
C CYS A 189 9.75 8.05 -20.87
#